data_AF-A0A1M6XQW3-F1
#
_entry.id   AF-A0A1M6XQW3-F1
#
_cell.length_a   1.000
_cell.length_b   1.000
_cell.length_c   1.000
_cell.angle_alpha   90.00
_cell.angle_beta   90.00
_cell.angle_gamma   90.00
#
_symmetry.space_group_name_H-M   'P 1'
#
loop_
_entity.id
_entity.type
_entity.pdbx_description
1 polymer ?
#
loop_
_entity_poly.entity_id
_entity_poly.type
_entity_poly.pdbx_seq_one_letter_code
_entity_poly.pdbx_strand_id
1 'polypeptide(L)'
;MARQLSMTTRRELTEAVGERYRRSDRNEKREILDEFVQVTGYHRKHAIRVLCREPQPPSARPGPQRRYDDEVRDALITLWEAADRICGKR
;
A
#
# COMPACT_ATOMS: atom_id res chain seq x y z
N MET A 1 18.34 -20.48 -5.16
CA MET A 1 16.94 -20.90 -4.92
C MET A 1 16.30 -19.86 -4.01
N ALA A 2 15.36 -19.07 -4.53
CA ALA A 2 14.68 -18.06 -3.72
C ALA A 2 13.75 -18.77 -2.73
N ARG A 3 13.98 -18.60 -1.42
CA ARG A 3 13.01 -19.01 -0.40
C ARG A 3 11.70 -18.29 -0.72
N GLN A 4 10.65 -19.05 -1.03
CA GLN A 4 9.31 -18.54 -1.24
C GLN A 4 8.73 -18.13 0.13
N LEU A 5 9.18 -16.99 0.65
CA LEU A 5 8.60 -16.40 1.86
C LEU A 5 7.19 -15.90 1.52
N SER A 6 6.22 -16.28 2.34
CA SER A 6 4.86 -15.71 2.27
C SER A 6 4.93 -14.19 2.39
N MET A 7 3.98 -13.49 1.75
CA MET A 7 3.91 -12.03 1.79
C MET A 7 3.78 -11.49 3.22
N THR A 8 3.11 -12.23 4.11
CA THR A 8 3.00 -11.91 5.54
C THR A 8 4.36 -11.98 6.24
N THR A 9 5.09 -13.09 6.04
CA THR A 9 6.42 -13.30 6.64
C THR A 9 7.44 -12.28 6.13
N ARG A 10 7.34 -11.87 4.85
CA ARG A 10 8.18 -10.79 4.31
C ARG A 10 7.90 -9.44 4.97
N ARG A 11 6.64 -9.16 5.30
CA ARG A 11 6.25 -7.92 5.97
C ARG A 11 6.76 -7.88 7.40
N GLU A 12 6.59 -8.95 8.16
CA GLU A 12 7.12 -9.07 9.52
C GLU A 12 8.65 -8.93 9.56
N LEU A 13 9.35 -9.60 8.65
CA LEU A 13 10.81 -9.45 8.50
C LEU A 13 11.20 -8.01 8.18
N THR A 14 10.46 -7.36 7.27
CA THR A 14 10.70 -5.97 6.89
C THR A 14 10.50 -5.01 8.05
N GLU A 15 9.45 -5.20 8.86
CA GLU A 15 9.17 -4.34 10.01
C GLU A 15 10.27 -4.48 11.07
N ALA A 16 10.65 -5.71 11.44
CA ALA A 16 11.71 -5.97 12.41
C ALA A 16 13.10 -5.48 11.95
N VAL A 17 13.47 -5.75 10.69
CA VAL A 17 14.77 -5.33 10.15
C VAL A 17 14.79 -3.83 9.84
N GLY A 18 13.67 -3.26 9.41
CA GLY A 18 13.55 -1.83 9.09
C GLY A 18 13.78 -0.95 10.31
N GLU A 19 13.27 -1.35 11.47
CA GLU A 19 13.52 -0.63 12.72
C GLU A 19 15.01 -0.63 13.11
N ARG A 20 15.68 -1.79 13.03
CA ARG A 20 17.12 -1.90 13.27
C ARG A 20 17.93 -1.09 12.27
N TYR A 21 17.60 -1.22 10.98
CA TYR A 21 18.26 -0.46 9.91
C TYR A 21 18.18 1.05 10.11
N ARG A 22 17.03 1.58 10.58
CA ARG A 22 16.88 3.02 10.81
C ARG A 22 17.72 3.52 11.99
N ARG A 23 17.84 2.73 13.06
CA ARG A 23 18.61 3.10 14.27
C ARG A 23 20.12 2.85 14.17
N SER A 24 20.56 2.05 13.21
CA SER A 24 21.96 1.68 13.03
C SER A 24 22.85 2.75 12.38
N ASP A 25 24.15 2.63 12.66
CA ASP A 25 25.20 3.45 12.07
C ASP A 25 25.52 3.04 10.61
N ARG A 26 26.36 3.82 9.92
CA ARG A 26 26.64 3.63 8.49
C ARG A 26 27.23 2.25 8.15
N ASN A 27 28.10 1.71 9.01
CA ASN A 27 28.72 0.41 8.82
C ASN A 27 27.71 -0.73 9.06
N GLU A 28 27.00 -0.68 10.17
CA GLU A 28 25.93 -1.64 10.51
C GLU A 28 24.81 -1.65 9.46
N LYS A 29 24.40 -0.48 8.94
CA LYS A 29 23.42 -0.38 7.86
C LYS A 29 23.83 -1.17 6.62
N ARG A 30 25.13 -1.22 6.31
CA ARG A 30 25.62 -1.97 5.16
C ARG A 30 25.49 -3.47 5.39
N GLU A 31 25.86 -3.96 6.57
CA GLU A 31 25.74 -5.36 6.96
C GLU A 31 24.28 -5.82 6.99
N ILE A 32 23.40 -5.04 7.63
CA ILE A 32 21.96 -5.31 7.68
C ILE A 32 21.36 -5.36 6.27
N LEU A 33 21.78 -4.46 5.39
CA LEU A 33 21.30 -4.41 4.01
C LEU A 33 21.78 -5.63 3.19
N ASP A 34 23.03 -6.05 3.40
CA ASP A 34 23.61 -7.22 2.71
C ASP A 34 22.87 -8.51 3.11
N GLU A 35 22.65 -8.71 4.42
CA GLU A 35 21.87 -9.82 4.95
C GLU A 35 20.42 -9.81 4.43
N PHE A 36 19.76 -8.66 4.47
CA PHE A 36 18.37 -8.52 4.02
C PHE A 36 18.21 -8.86 2.54
N VAL A 37 19.16 -8.43 1.69
CA VAL A 37 19.17 -8.76 0.26
C VAL A 37 19.37 -10.27 0.04
N GLN A 38 20.25 -10.92 0.81
CA GLN A 38 20.47 -12.37 0.72
C GLN A 38 19.22 -13.17 1.11
N VAL A 39 18.51 -12.73 2.16
CA VAL A 39 17.30 -13.42 2.67
C VAL A 39 16.09 -13.20 1.76
N THR A 40 15.87 -11.96 1.29
CA THR A 40 14.66 -11.60 0.52
C THR A 40 14.83 -11.78 -0.99
N GLY A 41 16.06 -11.78 -1.49
CA GLY A 41 16.35 -11.72 -2.93
C GLY A 41 16.02 -10.36 -3.56
N TYR A 42 15.75 -9.32 -2.77
CA TYR A 42 15.44 -8.00 -3.29
C TYR A 42 16.68 -7.32 -3.87
N HIS A 43 16.48 -6.52 -4.92
CA HIS A 43 17.53 -5.65 -5.40
C HIS A 43 17.88 -4.61 -4.33
N ARG A 44 19.17 -4.30 -4.15
CA ARG A 44 19.68 -3.39 -3.10
C ARG A 44 18.93 -2.06 -3.04
N LYS A 45 18.66 -1.43 -4.18
CA LYS A 45 17.90 -0.16 -4.26
C LYS A 45 16.46 -0.32 -3.76
N HIS A 46 15.83 -1.46 -4.01
CA HIS A 46 14.49 -1.75 -3.51
C HIS A 46 14.50 -2.03 -2.01
N ALA A 47 15.47 -2.82 -1.52
CA ALA A 47 15.67 -3.08 -0.10
C ALA A 47 15.83 -1.79 0.72
N ILE A 48 16.67 -0.85 0.27
CA ILE A 48 16.80 0.46 0.91
C ILE A 48 15.46 1.18 0.98
N ARG A 49 14.70 1.23 -0.12
CA ARG A 49 13.39 1.90 -0.16
C ARG A 49 12.40 1.28 0.83
N VAL A 50 12.44 -0.04 0.96
CA VAL A 50 11.57 -0.81 1.86
C VAL A 50 11.95 -0.59 3.33
N LEU A 51 13.25 -0.62 3.67
CA LEU A 51 13.75 -0.46 5.04
C LEU A 51 13.69 1.00 5.54
N CYS A 52 13.88 1.98 4.65
CA CYS A 52 13.75 3.40 4.99
C CYS A 52 12.30 3.84 5.23
N ARG A 53 11.32 3.13 4.66
CA ARG A 53 9.91 3.51 4.80
C ARG A 53 9.43 3.16 6.19
N GLU A 54 8.87 4.14 6.89
CA GLU A 54 8.21 3.91 8.16
C GLU A 54 6.91 3.13 7.91
N PRO A 55 6.58 2.10 8.72
CA PRO A 55 5.35 1.35 8.55
C PRO A 55 4.15 2.26 8.79
N GLN A 56 3.60 2.78 7.69
CA GLN A 56 2.41 3.61 7.73
C GLN A 56 1.18 2.69 7.75
N PRO A 57 0.19 2.93 8.62
CA PRO A 57 -1.08 2.21 8.52
C PRO A 57 -1.65 2.41 7.11
N PRO A 58 -2.35 1.41 6.56
CA PRO A 58 -3.02 1.57 5.27
C PRO A 58 -3.98 2.75 5.41
N SER A 59 -3.62 3.89 4.82
CA SER A 59 -4.54 5.01 4.72
C SER A 59 -5.63 4.59 3.75
N ALA A 60 -6.86 4.51 4.25
CA ALA A 60 -8.01 4.55 3.36
C ALA A 60 -7.87 5.83 2.55
N ARG A 61 -7.57 5.70 1.26
CA ARG A 61 -7.56 6.87 0.38
C ARG A 61 -8.98 7.40 0.43
N PRO A 62 -9.22 8.63 0.94
CA PRO A 62 -10.54 9.20 0.85
C PRO A 62 -10.92 9.16 -0.63
N GLY A 63 -12.09 8.60 -0.94
CA GLY A 63 -12.61 8.66 -2.29
C GLY A 63 -12.65 10.11 -2.78
N PRO A 64 -12.75 10.32 -4.10
CA PRO A 64 -12.88 11.68 -4.63
C PRO A 64 -14.00 12.42 -3.90
N GLN A 65 -13.76 13.69 -3.59
CA GLN A 65 -14.74 14.52 -2.90
C GLN A 65 -16.06 14.50 -3.68
N ARG A 66 -17.15 14.21 -2.96
CA ARG A 66 -18.49 14.17 -3.53
C ARG A 66 -18.83 15.54 -4.11
N ARG A 67 -19.10 15.60 -5.43
CA ARG A 67 -19.38 16.84 -6.17
C ARG A 67 -20.84 17.25 -6.17
N TYR A 68 -21.75 16.29 -6.01
CA TYR A 68 -23.19 16.51 -6.03
C TYR A 68 -23.76 16.20 -4.65
N ASP A 69 -24.57 17.10 -4.11
CA ASP A 69 -25.22 16.97 -2.82
C ASP A 69 -26.43 16.01 -2.88
N ASP A 70 -27.16 15.93 -1.77
CA ASP A 70 -28.33 15.05 -1.63
C ASP A 70 -29.49 15.51 -2.51
N GLU A 71 -29.65 16.83 -2.68
CA GLU A 71 -30.70 17.42 -3.51
C GLU A 71 -30.54 17.00 -4.98
N VAL A 72 -29.31 17.07 -5.52
CA VAL A 72 -29.05 16.62 -6.89
C VAL A 72 -29.27 15.11 -7.03
N ARG A 73 -28.92 14.31 -6.03
CA ARG A 73 -29.16 12.86 -6.06
C ARG A 73 -30.66 12.57 -6.11
N ASP A 74 -31.44 13.22 -5.26
CA ASP A 74 -32.87 12.97 -5.14
C ASP A 74 -33.61 13.39 -6.43
N ALA A 75 -33.21 14.53 -7.02
CA ALA A 75 -33.69 14.95 -8.34
C ALA A 75 -33.38 13.93 -9.44
N LEU A 76 -32.18 13.34 -9.44
CA LEU A 76 -31.80 12.29 -10.39
C LEU A 76 -32.59 11.00 -10.18
N ILE A 77 -32.92 10.64 -8.94
CA ILE A 77 -33.76 9.48 -8.62
C ILE A 77 -35.16 9.70 -9.19
N THR A 78 -35.77 10.85 -8.96
CA THR A 78 -37.11 11.18 -9.51
C THR A 78 -37.12 11.13 -11.04
N LEU A 79 -36.10 11.69 -11.69
CA LEU A 79 -35.97 11.64 -13.15
C LEU A 79 -35.83 10.20 -13.66
N TRP A 80 -35.03 9.38 -12.98
CA TRP A 80 -34.82 7.97 -13.33
C TRP A 80 -36.09 7.13 -13.17
N GLU A 81 -36.86 7.38 -12.12
CA GLU A 81 -38.16 6.73 -11.90
C GLU A 81 -39.20 7.16 -12.95
N ALA A 82 -39.24 8.44 -13.32
CA ALA A 82 -40.09 8.94 -14.40
C ALA A 82 -39.70 8.36 -15.78
N ALA A 83 -38.45 7.96 -15.95
CA ALA A 83 -37.94 7.32 -17.16
C ALA A 83 -38.02 5.78 -17.10
N ASP A 84 -38.94 5.20 -16.33
CA ASP A 84 -39.13 3.75 -16.17
C ASP A 84 -37.86 2.98 -15.79
N ARG A 85 -36.98 3.63 -15.02
CA ARG A 85 -35.73 3.05 -14.54
C ARG A 85 -34.82 2.55 -15.66
N ILE A 86 -34.77 3.28 -16.78
CA ILE A 86 -33.88 2.97 -17.91
C ILE A 86 -32.44 2.75 -17.45
N CYS A 87 -31.80 1.73 -18.01
CA CYS A 87 -30.43 1.36 -17.72
C CYS A 87 -29.63 1.22 -19.02
N GLY A 88 -28.36 1.63 -18.97
CA GLY A 88 -27.46 1.51 -20.12
C GLY A 88 -27.22 0.05 -20.48
N LYS A 89 -27.12 -0.24 -21.79
CA LYS A 89 -26.71 -1.56 -22.28
C LYS A 89 -25.21 -1.75 -22.04
N ARG A 90 -24.83 -2.91 -21.51
CA ARG A 90 -23.42 -3.31 -21.33
C ARG A 90 -22.77 -3.72 -22.65
#